data_AF-A0A5M9KB55-F1
#
_entry.id   AF-A0A5M9KB55-F1
#
_cell.length_a   1.000
_cell.length_b   1.000
_cell.length_c   1.000
_cell.angle_alpha   90.00
_cell.angle_beta   90.00
_cell.angle_gamma   90.00
#
_symmetry.space_group_name_H-M   'P 1'
#
loop_
_entity.id
_entity.type
_entity.pdbx_description
1 polymer ?
#
loop_
_entity_poly.entity_id
_entity_poly.type
_entity_poly.pdbx_seq_one_letter_code
_entity_poly.pdbx_strand_id
1 'polypeptide(L)'
;MFSNNEPYWWPLSRLVPAHYVKVILPSVAIGYVIPTILIFIPWKSQAIAEAFDAIWWASPMTASLLTFIGGMILKKVSPPPSGTPNAADEPKDFPYLKGIYLTTFALGVALHTTVLSNILFSSNPSISLTLVFIPNATAELRNYFLVEFWSLYIASYAWCCNAVWDIKRVGRTNVDVGRAAALLLLANLAVGPGPALVGCWYWREMQMARTSVPAKE
;
A
#
# COMPACT_ATOMS: atom_id res chain seq x y z
N MET A 1 28.56 5.16 -8.37
CA MET A 1 28.97 4.62 -7.06
C MET A 1 27.70 4.17 -6.37
N PHE A 2 27.44 2.87 -6.28
CA PHE A 2 26.25 2.37 -5.57
C PHE A 2 26.51 2.52 -4.07
N SER A 3 25.61 3.19 -3.34
CA SER A 3 25.73 3.39 -1.90
C SER A 3 25.48 2.11 -1.09
N ASN A 4 25.73 0.92 -1.65
CA ASN A 4 25.35 -0.38 -1.07
C ASN A 4 26.39 -0.95 -0.10
N ASN A 5 27.41 -0.19 0.30
CA ASN A 5 28.48 -0.70 1.16
C ASN A 5 28.18 -0.64 2.66
N GLU A 6 27.03 -0.12 3.08
CA GLU A 6 26.63 -0.25 4.49
C GLU A 6 25.95 -1.61 4.73
N PRO A 7 26.45 -2.42 5.68
CA PRO A 7 25.79 -3.66 6.08
C PRO A 7 24.50 -3.31 6.83
N TYR A 8 23.43 -3.09 6.08
CA TYR A 8 22.09 -2.88 6.58
C TYR A 8 21.16 -3.94 5.99
N TRP A 9 20.23 -4.43 6.80
CA TRP A 9 19.31 -5.50 6.41
C TRP A 9 18.31 -5.05 5.33
N TRP A 10 18.15 -3.73 5.12
CA TRP A 10 17.34 -3.17 4.05
C TRP A 10 18.21 -2.50 2.98
N PRO A 11 18.02 -2.81 1.69
CA PRO A 11 18.81 -2.19 0.63
C PRO A 11 18.56 -0.68 0.56
N LEU A 12 19.64 0.10 0.55
CA LEU A 12 19.60 1.55 0.31
C LEU A 12 19.11 1.89 -1.11
N SER A 13 19.15 0.92 -2.02
CA SER A 13 18.57 1.03 -3.35
C SER A 13 17.06 0.84 -3.31
N ARG A 14 16.34 1.91 -3.69
CA ARG A 14 14.89 1.93 -3.89
C ARG A 14 14.45 1.42 -5.26
N LEU A 15 15.36 1.28 -6.23
CA LEU A 15 15.01 1.06 -7.63
C LEU A 15 14.17 -0.22 -7.82
N VAL A 16 12.90 -0.05 -8.20
CA VAL A 16 12.05 -1.14 -8.66
C VAL A 16 12.11 -1.17 -10.18
N PRO A 17 12.37 -2.32 -10.83
CA PRO A 17 12.40 -2.38 -12.28
C PRO A 17 11.06 -1.97 -12.88
N ALA A 18 11.07 -0.99 -13.80
CA ALA A 18 9.86 -0.38 -14.34
C ALA A 18 8.87 -1.37 -14.98
N HIS A 19 9.36 -2.49 -15.52
CA HIS A 19 8.51 -3.54 -16.10
C HIS A 19 7.61 -4.23 -15.05
N TYR A 20 8.04 -4.33 -13.79
CA TYR A 20 7.16 -4.81 -12.71
C TYR A 20 6.15 -3.74 -12.31
N VAL A 21 6.59 -2.50 -12.11
CA VAL A 21 5.70 -1.41 -11.65
C VAL A 21 4.54 -1.18 -12.63
N LYS A 22 4.79 -1.27 -13.94
CA LYS A 22 3.77 -1.14 -14.99
C LYS A 22 2.64 -2.15 -14.90
N VAL A 23 2.89 -3.33 -14.34
CA VAL A 23 1.90 -4.43 -14.29
C VAL A 23 1.25 -4.59 -12.91
N ILE A 24 1.68 -3.85 -11.88
CA ILE A 24 1.11 -3.96 -10.53
C ILE A 24 -0.40 -3.65 -10.53
N LEU A 25 -0.81 -2.50 -11.08
CA LEU A 25 -2.24 -2.12 -11.08
C LEU A 25 -3.13 -3.15 -11.78
N PRO A 26 -2.86 -3.57 -13.03
CA PRO A 26 -3.70 -4.58 -13.67
C PRO A 26 -3.65 -5.93 -12.95
N SER A 27 -2.50 -6.31 -12.38
CA SER A 27 -2.38 -7.57 -11.63
C SER A 27 -3.16 -7.55 -10.32
N VAL A 28 -3.17 -6.43 -9.59
CA VAL A 28 -3.99 -6.23 -8.39
C VAL A 28 -5.47 -6.16 -8.74
N ALA A 29 -5.83 -5.49 -9.85
CA ALA A 29 -7.21 -5.44 -10.31
C ALA A 29 -7.75 -6.86 -10.58
N ILE A 30 -7.01 -7.68 -11.33
CA ILE A 30 -7.42 -9.03 -11.70
C ILE A 30 -7.31 -10.00 -10.52
N GLY A 31 -6.17 -9.99 -9.84
CA GLY A 31 -5.84 -10.97 -8.82
C GLY A 31 -6.41 -10.68 -7.44
N TYR A 32 -6.97 -9.49 -7.20
CA TYR A 32 -7.49 -9.12 -5.88
C TYR A 32 -8.82 -8.36 -5.92
N VAL A 33 -8.94 -7.31 -6.74
CA VAL A 33 -10.17 -6.49 -6.77
C VAL A 33 -11.35 -7.29 -7.33
N ILE A 34 -11.16 -8.00 -8.45
CA ILE A 34 -12.23 -8.84 -9.03
C ILE A 34 -12.69 -9.92 -8.04
N PRO A 35 -11.81 -10.77 -7.46
CA PRO A 35 -12.20 -11.72 -6.43
C PRO A 35 -12.95 -11.08 -5.26
N THR A 36 -12.50 -9.90 -4.80
CA THR A 36 -13.16 -9.19 -3.70
C THR A 36 -14.58 -8.76 -4.08
N ILE A 37 -14.81 -8.26 -5.30
CA ILE A 37 -16.16 -7.93 -5.76
C ILE A 37 -17.03 -9.19 -5.82
N LEU A 38 -16.48 -10.31 -6.29
CA LEU A 38 -17.21 -11.57 -6.46
C LEU A 38 -17.73 -12.13 -5.12
N ILE A 39 -16.99 -12.00 -4.01
CA ILE A 39 -17.48 -12.47 -2.70
C ILE A 39 -18.61 -11.62 -2.13
N PHE A 40 -18.75 -10.35 -2.57
CA PHE A 40 -19.84 -9.47 -2.12
C PHE A 40 -21.12 -9.58 -2.98
N ILE A 41 -21.10 -10.39 -4.04
CA ILE A 41 -22.30 -10.64 -4.85
C ILE A 41 -23.16 -11.69 -4.13
N PRO A 42 -24.48 -11.45 -3.94
CA PRO A 42 -25.39 -12.41 -3.32
C PRO A 42 -25.73 -13.54 -4.31
N TRP A 43 -24.83 -14.51 -4.45
CA TRP A 43 -25.02 -15.65 -5.33
C TRP A 43 -26.20 -16.53 -4.87
N LYS A 44 -27.01 -16.97 -5.82
CA LYS A 44 -28.15 -17.87 -5.52
C LYS A 44 -27.73 -19.29 -5.15
N SER A 45 -26.54 -19.71 -5.57
CA SER A 45 -26.00 -21.05 -5.31
C SER A 45 -24.93 -20.98 -4.24
N GLN A 46 -25.11 -21.76 -3.18
CA GLN A 46 -24.14 -21.88 -2.09
C GLN A 46 -22.77 -22.35 -2.61
N ALA A 47 -22.75 -23.33 -3.50
CA ALA A 47 -21.51 -23.85 -4.08
C ALA A 47 -20.73 -22.80 -4.88
N ILE A 48 -21.44 -21.85 -5.53
CA ILE A 48 -20.78 -20.75 -6.25
C ILE A 48 -20.20 -19.74 -5.28
N ALA A 49 -20.92 -19.40 -4.21
CA ALA A 49 -20.42 -18.50 -3.17
C ALA A 49 -19.14 -19.04 -2.51
N GLU A 50 -19.16 -20.32 -2.10
CA GLU A 50 -18.00 -20.99 -1.48
C GLU A 50 -16.79 -21.07 -2.44
N ALA A 51 -17.03 -21.27 -3.73
CA ALA A 51 -15.97 -21.26 -4.73
C ALA A 51 -15.30 -19.89 -4.85
N PHE A 52 -16.06 -18.80 -4.83
CA PHE A 52 -15.50 -17.45 -4.86
C PHE A 52 -14.79 -17.07 -3.57
N ASP A 53 -15.29 -17.52 -2.41
CA ASP A 53 -14.57 -17.37 -1.14
C ASP A 53 -13.21 -18.07 -1.20
N ALA A 54 -13.16 -19.31 -1.70
CA ALA A 54 -11.90 -20.05 -1.87
C ALA A 54 -10.92 -19.34 -2.83
N ILE A 55 -11.42 -18.78 -3.94
CA ILE A 55 -10.60 -17.96 -4.86
C ILE A 55 -10.09 -16.70 -4.15
N TRP A 56 -10.93 -16.06 -3.34
CA TRP A 56 -10.58 -14.84 -2.62
C TRP A 56 -9.43 -15.07 -1.64
N TRP A 57 -9.40 -16.19 -0.91
CA TRP A 57 -8.28 -16.55 -0.04
C TRP A 57 -6.92 -16.61 -0.76
N ALA A 58 -6.89 -16.99 -2.04
CA ALA A 58 -5.66 -17.05 -2.85
C ALA A 58 -5.31 -15.71 -3.52
N SER A 59 -6.10 -14.66 -3.33
CA SER A 59 -6.00 -13.41 -4.08
C SER A 59 -4.66 -12.67 -3.92
N PRO A 60 -4.12 -12.45 -2.69
CA PRO A 60 -2.83 -11.79 -2.54
C PRO A 60 -1.69 -12.50 -3.28
N MET A 61 -1.70 -13.84 -3.26
CA MET A 61 -0.72 -14.68 -3.96
C MET A 61 -0.91 -14.57 -5.48
N THR A 62 -2.16 -14.55 -5.93
CA THR A 62 -2.51 -14.45 -7.36
C THR A 62 -2.09 -13.10 -7.94
N ALA A 63 -2.38 -11.99 -7.27
CA ALA A 63 -1.94 -10.66 -7.70
C ALA A 63 -0.40 -10.56 -7.78
N SER A 64 0.31 -11.17 -6.84
CA SER A 64 1.77 -11.22 -6.82
C SER A 64 2.32 -12.07 -7.98
N LEU A 65 1.73 -13.24 -8.23
CA LEU A 65 2.10 -14.12 -9.33
C LEU A 65 1.85 -13.46 -10.70
N LEU A 66 0.70 -12.80 -10.88
CA LEU A 66 0.39 -12.05 -12.09
C LEU A 66 1.38 -10.90 -12.32
N THR A 67 1.76 -10.18 -11.26
CA THR A 67 2.78 -9.12 -11.33
C THR A 67 4.12 -9.69 -11.79
N PHE A 68 4.52 -10.83 -11.23
CA PHE A 68 5.77 -11.50 -11.58
C PHE A 68 5.78 -11.96 -13.05
N ILE A 69 4.75 -12.71 -13.47
CA ILE A 69 4.63 -13.22 -14.84
C ILE A 69 4.53 -12.06 -15.85
N GLY A 70 3.65 -11.09 -15.58
CA GLY A 70 3.47 -9.91 -16.42
C GLY A 70 4.75 -9.10 -16.56
N GLY A 71 5.51 -8.94 -15.47
CA GLY A 71 6.80 -8.25 -15.48
C GLY A 71 7.84 -8.99 -16.32
N MET A 72 7.90 -10.33 -16.23
CA MET A 72 8.78 -11.15 -17.07
C MET A 72 8.43 -11.05 -18.55
N ILE A 73 7.13 -11.10 -18.89
CA ILE A 73 6.66 -10.96 -20.28
C ILE A 73 7.02 -9.56 -20.80
N LEU A 74 6.72 -8.50 -20.03
CA LEU A 74 7.00 -7.14 -20.44
C LEU A 74 8.50 -6.86 -20.57
N LYS A 75 9.34 -7.44 -19.71
CA LYS A 75 10.79 -7.40 -19.85
C LYS A 75 11.28 -8.02 -21.16
N LYS A 76 10.64 -9.11 -21.63
CA LYS A 76 10.99 -9.75 -22.91
C LYS A 76 10.51 -8.95 -24.11
N VAL A 77 9.29 -8.42 -24.05
CA VAL A 77 8.65 -7.67 -25.17
C VAL A 77 9.20 -6.24 -25.29
N SER A 78 9.58 -5.63 -24.18
CA SER A 78 10.15 -4.29 -24.11
C SER A 78 11.35 -4.28 -23.16
N PRO A 79 12.52 -4.74 -23.63
CA PRO A 79 13.72 -4.81 -22.81
C PRO A 79 14.10 -3.45 -22.24
N PRO A 80 14.60 -3.40 -20.99
CA PRO A 80 15.15 -2.16 -20.45
C PRO A 80 16.36 -1.73 -21.28
N PRO A 81 16.55 -0.42 -21.50
CA PRO A 81 17.71 0.06 -22.24
C PRO A 81 19.02 -0.33 -21.56
N SER A 82 20.03 -0.62 -22.37
CA SER A 82 21.38 -0.92 -21.91
C SER A 82 22.08 0.35 -21.42
N GLY A 83 22.75 0.27 -20.26
CA GLY A 83 23.54 1.37 -19.70
C GLY A 83 23.21 1.69 -18.25
N THR A 84 24.15 2.35 -17.57
CA THR A 84 23.96 2.83 -16.21
C THR A 84 23.20 4.16 -16.27
N PRO A 85 22.05 4.32 -15.60
CA PRO A 85 21.32 5.59 -15.57
C PRO A 85 22.19 6.72 -14.99
N ASN A 86 22.04 7.94 -15.50
CA ASN A 86 22.71 9.08 -14.88
C ASN A 86 22.03 9.44 -13.56
N ALA A 87 22.80 9.97 -12.61
CA ALA A 87 22.28 10.41 -11.31
C ALA A 87 21.26 11.56 -11.42
N ALA A 88 21.25 12.29 -12.53
CA ALA A 88 20.33 13.37 -12.84
C ALA A 88 19.03 12.90 -13.52
N ASP A 89 18.99 11.67 -14.03
CA ASP A 89 17.81 11.14 -14.73
C ASP A 89 16.73 10.75 -13.72
N GLU A 90 15.46 11.12 -13.98
CA GLU A 90 14.34 10.61 -13.17
C GLU A 90 14.25 9.09 -13.33
N PRO A 91 14.14 8.31 -12.22
CA PRO A 91 14.05 6.87 -12.33
C PRO A 91 12.81 6.45 -13.13
N LYS A 92 12.96 5.55 -14.11
CA LYS A 92 11.90 5.23 -15.10
C LYS A 92 10.64 4.59 -14.51
N ASP A 93 10.72 4.11 -13.27
CA ASP A 93 9.59 3.58 -12.52
C ASP A 93 8.73 4.68 -11.88
N PHE A 94 9.25 5.91 -11.72
CA PHE A 94 8.57 7.00 -11.03
C PHE A 94 7.19 7.36 -11.57
N PRO A 95 6.99 7.58 -12.89
CA PRO A 95 5.68 7.98 -13.40
C PRO A 95 4.61 6.94 -13.08
N TYR A 96 4.94 5.66 -13.20
CA TYR A 96 4.05 4.55 -12.90
C TYR A 96 3.81 4.40 -11.41
N LEU A 97 4.86 4.58 -10.59
CA LEU A 97 4.74 4.49 -9.14
C LEU A 97 3.92 5.65 -8.56
N LYS A 98 4.11 6.88 -9.06
CA LYS A 98 3.26 8.04 -8.76
C LYS A 98 1.80 7.75 -9.09
N GLY A 99 1.54 7.13 -10.24
CA GLY A 99 0.21 6.67 -10.64
C GLY A 99 -0.39 5.69 -9.62
N ILE A 100 0.36 4.65 -9.23
CA ILE A 100 -0.07 3.68 -8.21
C ILE A 100 -0.41 4.39 -6.90
N TYR A 101 0.50 5.21 -6.37
CA TYR A 101 0.26 5.93 -5.12
C TYR A 101 -0.96 6.84 -5.19
N LEU A 102 -1.11 7.61 -6.27
CA LEU A 102 -2.26 8.51 -6.44
C LEU A 102 -3.58 7.73 -6.53
N THR A 103 -3.62 6.66 -7.32
CA THR A 103 -4.82 5.83 -7.47
C THR A 103 -5.19 5.17 -6.15
N THR A 104 -4.24 4.53 -5.45
CA THR A 104 -4.52 3.88 -4.17
C THR A 104 -4.90 4.89 -3.08
N PHE A 105 -4.27 6.07 -3.06
CA PHE A 105 -4.61 7.15 -2.13
C PHE A 105 -6.05 7.61 -2.36
N ALA A 106 -6.43 7.92 -3.61
CA ALA A 106 -7.77 8.39 -3.95
C ALA A 106 -8.84 7.36 -3.61
N LEU A 107 -8.62 6.08 -3.96
CA LEU A 107 -9.54 4.99 -3.62
C LEU A 107 -9.67 4.79 -2.11
N GLY A 108 -8.55 4.88 -1.38
CA GLY A 108 -8.57 4.76 0.08
C GLY A 108 -9.32 5.92 0.75
N VAL A 109 -9.18 7.15 0.25
CA VAL A 109 -9.92 8.32 0.77
C VAL A 109 -11.40 8.14 0.50
N ALA A 110 -11.77 7.73 -0.72
CA ALA A 110 -13.15 7.46 -1.08
C ALA A 110 -13.77 6.38 -0.18
N LEU A 111 -13.04 5.28 0.07
CA LEU A 111 -13.47 4.22 0.98
C LEU A 111 -13.65 4.74 2.40
N HIS A 112 -12.66 5.45 2.95
CA HIS A 112 -12.71 5.98 4.31
C HIS A 112 -13.90 6.94 4.51
N THR A 113 -14.07 7.90 3.61
CA THR A 113 -15.17 8.86 3.64
C THR A 113 -16.52 8.15 3.51
N THR A 114 -16.62 7.13 2.64
CA THR A 114 -17.85 6.36 2.45
C THR A 114 -18.21 5.59 3.71
N VAL A 115 -17.25 4.88 4.31
CA VAL A 115 -17.47 4.12 5.56
C VAL A 115 -17.87 5.07 6.69
N LEU A 116 -17.12 6.16 6.92
CA LEU A 116 -17.46 7.12 7.97
C LEU A 116 -18.82 7.77 7.74
N SER A 117 -19.16 8.15 6.50
CA SER A 117 -20.46 8.72 6.18
C SER A 117 -21.59 7.73 6.46
N ASN A 118 -21.42 6.46 6.08
CA ASN A 118 -22.40 5.41 6.37
C ASN A 118 -22.59 5.19 7.88
N ILE A 119 -21.56 5.37 8.69
CA ILE A 119 -21.66 5.25 10.14
C ILE A 119 -22.33 6.49 10.75
N LEU A 120 -21.87 7.68 10.40
CA LEU A 120 -22.30 8.94 11.00
C LEU A 120 -23.73 9.33 10.61
N PHE A 121 -24.16 8.96 9.41
CA PHE A 121 -25.50 9.28 8.89
C PHE A 121 -26.44 8.06 8.90
N SER A 122 -26.07 6.98 9.59
CA SER A 122 -26.97 5.82 9.72
C SER A 122 -28.14 6.13 10.64
N SER A 123 -29.36 5.80 10.21
CA SER A 123 -30.52 5.75 11.11
C SER A 123 -30.60 4.43 11.90
N ASN A 124 -29.73 3.46 11.62
CA ASN A 124 -29.72 2.16 12.30
C ASN A 124 -28.91 2.26 13.60
N PRO A 125 -29.52 2.06 14.78
CA PRO A 125 -28.81 2.13 16.07
C PRO A 125 -27.73 1.05 16.23
N SER A 126 -27.75 0.02 15.39
CA SER A 126 -26.74 -1.05 15.36
C SER A 126 -25.46 -0.64 14.63
N ILE A 127 -25.43 0.54 14.01
CA ILE A 127 -24.28 1.09 13.29
C ILE A 127 -23.85 2.36 14.03
N SER A 128 -22.76 2.28 14.79
CA SER A 128 -22.16 3.40 15.49
C SER A 128 -20.64 3.26 15.51
N LEU A 129 -19.90 4.34 15.77
CA LEU A 129 -18.43 4.28 15.86
C LEU A 129 -17.97 3.25 16.90
N THR A 130 -18.64 3.20 18.06
CA THR A 130 -18.32 2.22 19.11
C THR A 130 -18.58 0.80 18.63
N LEU A 131 -19.73 0.52 18.02
CA LEU A 131 -20.05 -0.82 17.53
C LEU A 131 -19.20 -1.22 16.33
N VAL A 132 -18.70 -0.28 15.53
CA VAL A 132 -17.87 -0.62 14.36
C VAL A 132 -16.41 -0.82 14.73
N PHE A 133 -15.90 -0.12 15.75
CA PHE A 133 -14.46 -0.11 16.04
C PHE A 133 -14.07 -0.67 17.42
N ILE A 134 -15.01 -0.91 18.35
CA ILE A 134 -14.68 -1.42 19.69
C ILE A 134 -15.14 -2.87 19.84
N PRO A 135 -14.24 -3.82 20.11
CA PRO A 135 -14.63 -5.21 20.37
C PRO A 135 -15.46 -5.29 21.67
N ASN A 136 -16.42 -6.20 21.70
CA ASN A 136 -17.17 -6.54 22.92
C ASN A 136 -16.71 -7.90 23.46
N ALA A 137 -17.20 -8.32 24.63
CA ALA A 137 -16.73 -9.54 25.29
C ALA A 137 -17.21 -10.85 24.64
N THR A 138 -18.04 -10.80 23.59
CA THR A 138 -18.61 -11.99 22.95
C THR A 138 -17.67 -12.53 21.87
N ALA A 139 -17.57 -13.84 21.66
CA ALA A 139 -16.72 -14.42 20.62
C ALA A 139 -17.44 -14.46 19.25
N GLU A 140 -17.89 -13.30 18.77
CA GLU A 140 -18.61 -13.17 17.50
C GLU A 140 -17.65 -13.02 16.31
N LEU A 141 -18.08 -13.45 15.12
CA LEU A 141 -17.33 -13.29 13.85
C LEU A 141 -16.86 -11.84 13.63
N ARG A 142 -17.69 -10.86 14.01
CA ARG A 142 -17.36 -9.44 13.99
C ARG A 142 -16.10 -9.12 14.80
N ASN A 143 -15.93 -9.72 15.98
CA ASN A 143 -14.78 -9.44 16.84
C ASN A 143 -13.48 -10.01 16.29
N TYR A 144 -13.53 -11.14 15.58
CA TYR A 144 -12.37 -11.65 14.85
C TYR A 144 -11.90 -10.63 13.81
N PHE A 145 -12.80 -10.13 12.96
CA PHE A 145 -12.48 -9.10 11.98
C PHE A 145 -11.99 -7.78 12.62
N LEU A 146 -12.51 -7.42 13.80
CA LEU A 146 -12.04 -6.25 14.56
C LEU A 146 -10.62 -6.41 15.07
N VAL A 147 -10.28 -7.58 15.61
CA VAL A 147 -8.91 -7.88 16.06
C VAL A 147 -7.96 -7.84 14.87
N GLU A 148 -8.34 -8.39 13.73
CA GLU A 148 -7.55 -8.32 12.50
C GLU A 148 -7.37 -6.88 12.02
N PHE A 149 -8.45 -6.08 12.01
CA PHE A 149 -8.41 -4.67 11.66
C PHE A 149 -7.43 -3.88 12.52
N TRP A 150 -7.54 -3.99 13.85
CA TRP A 150 -6.67 -3.27 14.78
C TRP A 150 -5.22 -3.75 14.71
N SER A 151 -5.02 -5.06 14.56
CA SER A 151 -3.68 -5.64 14.40
C SER A 151 -3.00 -5.10 13.15
N LEU A 152 -3.70 -5.09 12.02
CA LEU A 152 -3.20 -4.54 10.76
C LEU A 152 -2.98 -3.03 10.84
N TYR A 153 -3.89 -2.29 11.50
CA TYR A 153 -3.75 -0.85 11.72
C TYR A 153 -2.50 -0.52 12.53
N ILE A 154 -2.30 -1.16 13.69
CA ILE A 154 -1.15 -0.92 14.57
C ILE A 154 0.14 -1.31 13.84
N ALA A 155 0.17 -2.46 13.17
CA ALA A 155 1.33 -2.91 12.41
C ALA A 155 1.68 -1.91 11.28
N SER A 156 0.67 -1.44 10.53
CA SER A 156 0.87 -0.49 9.43
C SER A 156 1.35 0.88 9.94
N TYR A 157 0.80 1.35 11.06
CA TYR A 157 1.23 2.59 11.69
C TYR A 157 2.67 2.51 12.21
N ALA A 158 3.02 1.41 12.89
CA ALA A 158 4.38 1.14 13.33
C ALA A 158 5.34 1.06 12.14
N TRP A 159 4.91 0.44 11.03
CA TRP A 159 5.66 0.41 9.78
C TRP A 159 5.92 1.80 9.23
N CYS A 160 4.90 2.67 9.18
CA CYS A 160 5.08 4.06 8.73
C CYS A 160 6.09 4.82 9.60
N CYS A 161 5.99 4.68 10.93
CA CYS A 161 6.95 5.31 11.86
C CYS A 161 8.37 4.79 11.62
N ASN A 162 8.51 3.47 11.43
CA ASN A 162 9.78 2.85 11.08
C ASN A 162 10.31 3.36 9.73
N ALA A 163 9.44 3.56 8.73
CA ALA A 163 9.83 4.14 7.44
C ALA A 163 10.37 5.57 7.57
N VAL A 164 9.80 6.40 8.45
CA VAL A 164 10.33 7.75 8.74
C VAL A 164 11.69 7.67 9.44
N TRP A 165 11.81 6.78 10.42
CA TRP A 165 13.09 6.56 11.09
C TRP A 165 14.16 6.07 10.11
N ASP A 166 13.79 5.16 9.19
CA ASP A 166 14.66 4.59 8.15
C ASP A 166 15.23 5.67 7.22
N ILE A 167 14.40 6.56 6.70
CA ILE A 167 14.89 7.66 5.85
C ILE A 167 15.70 8.71 6.64
N LYS A 168 15.45 8.86 7.95
CA LYS A 168 16.22 9.77 8.81
C LYS A 168 17.60 9.21 9.09
N ARG A 169 17.70 7.94 9.48
CA ARG A 169 19.00 7.27 9.77
C ARG A 169 19.92 7.28 8.55
N VAL A 170 19.37 7.16 7.34
CA VAL A 170 20.16 7.21 6.09
C VAL A 170 20.40 8.63 5.56
N GLY A 171 20.12 9.66 6.38
CA GLY A 171 20.40 11.06 6.07
C GLY A 171 19.55 11.65 4.96
N ARG A 172 18.40 11.05 4.63
CA ARG A 172 17.50 11.52 3.56
C ARG A 172 16.41 12.47 4.04
N THR A 173 16.30 12.66 5.36
CA THR A 173 15.44 13.66 5.98
C THR A 173 15.97 14.08 7.33
N ASN A 174 15.65 15.31 7.75
CA ASN A 174 15.88 15.82 9.10
C ASN A 174 14.60 15.87 9.94
N VAL A 175 13.48 15.34 9.41
CA VAL A 175 12.19 15.33 10.09
C VAL A 175 12.31 14.59 11.44
N ASP A 176 11.69 15.14 12.48
CA ASP A 176 11.60 14.47 13.76
C ASP A 176 10.61 13.30 13.71
N VAL A 177 11.03 12.13 14.22
CA VAL A 177 10.23 10.90 14.14
C VAL A 177 8.98 11.01 15.01
N GLY A 178 9.07 11.64 16.18
CA GLY A 178 7.92 11.86 17.06
C GLY A 178 6.89 12.80 16.43
N ARG A 179 7.34 13.91 15.84
CA ARG A 179 6.46 14.81 15.08
C ARG A 179 5.81 14.13 13.88
N ALA A 180 6.58 13.32 13.14
CA ALA A 180 6.03 12.58 12.00
C ALA A 180 5.00 11.53 12.45
N ALA A 181 5.25 10.82 13.56
CA ALA A 181 4.30 9.88 14.15
C ALA A 181 2.99 10.57 14.53
N ALA A 182 3.06 11.75 15.16
CA ALA A 182 1.88 12.55 15.49
C ALA A 182 1.11 12.99 14.22
N LEU A 183 1.82 13.45 13.18
CA LEU A 183 1.20 13.79 11.90
C LEU A 183 0.56 12.59 11.21
N LEU A 184 1.15 11.40 11.31
CA LEU A 184 0.58 10.16 10.79
C LEU A 184 -0.71 9.77 11.52
N LEU A 185 -0.78 9.96 12.85
CA LEU A 185 -2.03 9.76 13.59
C LEU A 185 -3.12 10.74 13.14
N LEU A 186 -2.77 12.01 12.97
CA LEU A 186 -3.71 13.02 12.45
C LEU A 186 -4.17 12.66 11.02
N ALA A 187 -3.26 12.18 10.17
CA ALA A 187 -3.61 11.73 8.82
C ALA A 187 -4.52 10.49 8.85
N ASN A 188 -4.26 9.51 9.72
CA ASN A 188 -5.13 8.34 9.90
C ASN A 188 -6.57 8.73 10.25
N LEU A 189 -6.75 9.79 11.05
CA LEU A 189 -8.06 10.31 11.41
C LEU A 189 -8.70 11.14 10.29
N ALA A 190 -7.91 11.94 9.57
CA ALA A 190 -8.42 12.89 8.58
C ALA A 190 -8.77 12.24 7.24
N VAL A 191 -7.91 11.35 6.76
CA VAL A 191 -8.05 10.71 5.43
C VAL A 191 -8.21 9.20 5.51
N GLY A 192 -8.04 8.62 6.70
CA GLY A 192 -8.09 7.19 6.93
C GLY A 192 -6.70 6.53 6.94
N PRO A 193 -6.59 5.34 7.55
CA PRO A 193 -5.32 4.64 7.72
C PRO A 193 -4.71 4.16 6.40
N GLY A 194 -5.53 3.77 5.43
CA GLY A 194 -5.06 3.34 4.10
C GLY A 194 -4.35 4.47 3.35
N PRO A 195 -5.01 5.62 3.10
CA PRO A 195 -4.38 6.77 2.45
C PRO A 195 -3.16 7.33 3.21
N ALA A 196 -3.21 7.36 4.54
CA ALA A 196 -2.08 7.80 5.34
C ALA A 196 -0.84 6.90 5.17
N LEU A 197 -1.03 5.57 5.16
CA LEU A 197 0.01 4.59 4.83
C LEU A 197 0.59 4.87 3.43
N VAL A 198 -0.29 4.97 2.42
CA VAL A 198 0.09 5.22 1.02
C VAL A 198 0.88 6.52 0.88
N GLY A 199 0.45 7.60 1.54
CA GLY A 199 1.12 8.89 1.56
C GLY A 199 2.50 8.84 2.23
N CYS A 200 2.62 8.14 3.36
CA CYS A 200 3.90 7.93 4.03
C CYS A 200 4.90 7.21 3.12
N TRP A 201 4.46 6.14 2.45
CA TRP A 201 5.28 5.40 1.51
C TRP A 201 5.63 6.22 0.27
N TYR A 202 4.68 6.95 -0.31
CA TYR A 202 4.96 7.85 -1.42
C TYR A 202 6.08 8.84 -1.06
N TRP A 203 5.99 9.47 0.11
CA TRP A 203 7.02 10.39 0.59
C TRP A 203 8.37 9.70 0.78
N ARG A 204 8.38 8.51 1.42
CA ARG A 204 9.59 7.69 1.59
C ARG A 204 10.27 7.42 0.25
N GLU A 205 9.50 6.97 -0.74
CA GLU A 205 9.98 6.66 -2.09
C GLU A 205 10.62 7.88 -2.78
N MET A 206 10.06 9.08 -2.56
CA MET A 206 10.63 10.34 -3.05
C MET A 206 11.94 10.71 -2.35
N GLN A 207 12.03 10.55 -1.01
CA GLN A 207 13.26 10.86 -0.27
C GLN A 207 14.41 9.92 -0.65
N MET A 208 14.10 8.63 -0.81
CA MET A 208 15.09 7.61 -1.16
C MET A 208 15.63 7.75 -2.59
N ALA A 209 14.85 8.31 -3.51
CA ALA A 209 15.30 8.50 -4.89
C ALA A 209 16.19 9.72 -5.11
N ARG A 210 16.28 10.64 -4.15
CA ARG A 210 17.22 11.77 -4.25
C ARG A 210 18.64 11.22 -4.37
N THR A 211 19.42 11.68 -5.34
CA THR A 211 20.84 11.34 -5.41
C THR A 211 21.62 12.41 -4.66
N SER A 212 22.63 12.01 -3.88
CA SER A 212 23.55 12.93 -3.20
C SER A 212 24.70 13.39 -4.09
N VAL A 213 24.65 13.05 -5.39
CA VAL A 213 25.70 13.37 -6.36
C VAL A 213 25.26 14.64 -7.09
N PRO A 214 26.00 15.76 -6.98
CA PRO A 214 25.69 16.95 -7.76
C PRO A 214 25.74 16.62 -9.25
N ALA A 215 24.84 17.23 -10.03
CA ALA A 215 24.94 17.18 -11.48
C ALA A 215 26.34 17.69 -11.87
N LYS A 216 27.08 16.92 -12.67
CA LYS A 216 28.28 17.47 -13.30
C LYS A 216 27.81 18.61 -14.20
N GLU A 217 28.19 19.83 -13.85
CA GLU A 217 28.16 20.98 -14.76
C GLU A 217 29.06 20.74 -15.98
#